data_AF-A0A147JZV6-F1
#
_entry.id   AF-A0A147JZV6-F1
#
_cell.length_a   1.000
_cell.length_b   1.000
_cell.length_c   1.000
_cell.angle_alpha   90.00
_cell.angle_beta   90.00
_cell.angle_gamma   90.00
#
_symmetry.space_group_name_H-M   'P 1'
#
loop_
_entity.id
_entity.type
_entity.pdbx_description
1 polymer ?
#
loop_
_entity_poly.entity_id
_entity_poly.type
_entity_poly.pdbx_seq_one_letter_code
_entity_poly.pdbx_strand_id
1 'polypeptide(L)'
;MDFITKYKVLGMAVAFIIGLYLGALVQALVNDLIMPIIQFAVPGTMWEAIEVGPFRIGHFFGALITFLIVALVIFIIVKMAKRWGLE
;
A
#
# COMPACT_ATOMS: atom_id res chain seq x y z
N MET A 1 27.90 11.54 -19.50
CA MET A 1 27.92 12.18 -18.17
C MET A 1 27.24 13.54 -18.17
N ASP A 2 27.48 14.39 -19.17
CA ASP A 2 26.96 15.78 -19.21
C ASP A 2 25.43 15.90 -19.03
N PHE A 3 24.65 15.00 -19.63
CA PHE A 3 23.19 14.95 -19.46
C PHE A 3 22.75 14.62 -18.01
N ILE A 4 23.43 13.69 -17.35
CA ILE A 4 23.07 13.23 -15.99
C ILE A 4 23.30 14.36 -14.98
N THR A 5 24.40 15.10 -15.12
CA THR A 5 24.74 16.25 -14.27
C THR A 5 23.91 17.48 -14.60
N LYS A 6 23.70 17.80 -15.89
CA LYS A 6 22.96 18.99 -16.35
C LYS A 6 21.47 18.95 -16.00
N TYR A 7 20.85 17.78 -16.04
CA TYR A 7 19.41 17.62 -15.82
C TYR A 7 19.06 16.99 -14.46
N LYS A 8 20.03 16.81 -13.55
CA LYS A 8 19.85 16.23 -12.20
C LYS A 8 19.06 14.90 -12.21
N VAL A 9 19.12 14.15 -13.30
CA VAL A 9 18.31 12.93 -13.53
C VAL A 9 18.63 11.83 -12.52
N LEU A 10 19.88 11.79 -12.05
CA LEU A 10 20.30 10.83 -11.03
C LEU A 10 19.48 10.96 -9.73
N GLY A 11 19.20 12.19 -9.28
CA GLY A 11 18.41 12.42 -8.07
C GLY A 11 16.95 11.97 -8.23
N MET A 12 16.35 12.23 -9.39
CA MET A 12 14.98 11.77 -9.69
C MET A 12 14.90 10.25 -9.76
N ALA A 13 15.89 9.60 -10.40
CA ALA A 13 15.95 8.15 -10.50
C ALA A 13 16.05 7.49 -9.12
N VAL A 14 16.91 8.00 -8.23
CA VAL A 14 17.07 7.48 -6.87
C VAL A 14 15.79 7.66 -6.04
N ALA A 15 15.18 8.85 -6.09
CA ALA A 15 13.93 9.10 -5.38
C ALA A 15 12.80 8.17 -5.83
N PHE A 16 12.70 7.92 -7.14
CA PHE A 16 11.70 7.02 -7.70
C PHE A 16 11.92 5.56 -7.27
N ILE A 17 13.16 5.08 -7.35
CA ILE A 17 13.50 3.71 -6.94
C ILE A 17 13.19 3.50 -5.46
N ILE A 18 13.61 4.42 -4.58
CA ILE A 18 13.31 4.35 -3.14
C ILE A 18 11.80 4.37 -2.90
N GLY A 19 11.06 5.23 -3.61
CA GLY A 19 9.59 5.30 -3.53
C GLY A 19 8.91 3.97 -3.90
N LEU A 20 9.38 3.31 -4.96
CA LEU A 20 8.86 2.00 -5.38
C LEU A 20 9.09 0.92 -4.31
N TYR A 21 10.32 0.81 -3.79
CA TYR A 21 10.65 -0.20 -2.78
C TYR A 21 9.95 0.07 -1.45
N LEU A 22 9.80 1.34 -1.03
CA LEU A 22 9.01 1.70 0.14
C LEU A 22 7.54 1.32 -0.05
N GLY A 23 6.97 1.58 -1.23
CA GLY A 23 5.60 1.17 -1.56
C GLY A 23 5.42 -0.35 -1.44
N ALA A 24 6.35 -1.13 -2.00
CA ALA A 24 6.34 -2.59 -1.93
C ALA A 24 6.46 -3.11 -0.47
N LEU A 25 7.31 -2.48 0.35
CA LEU A 25 7.47 -2.83 1.76
C LEU A 25 6.17 -2.60 2.55
N VAL A 26 5.49 -1.48 2.31
CA VAL A 26 4.21 -1.19 2.97
C VAL A 26 3.12 -2.14 2.49
N GLN A 27 3.09 -2.49 1.20
CA GLN A 27 2.16 -3.48 0.68
C GLN A 27 2.39 -4.86 1.33
N ALA A 28 3.64 -5.30 1.48
CA ALA A 28 3.96 -6.54 2.18
C ALA A 28 3.51 -6.50 3.65
N LEU A 29 3.76 -5.40 4.37
CA LEU A 29 3.25 -5.22 5.73
C LEU A 29 1.73 -5.37 5.81
N VAL A 30 1.00 -4.80 4.85
CA VAL A 30 -0.47 -4.88 4.86
C VAL A 30 -0.96 -6.25 4.46
N ASN A 31 -0.48 -6.79 3.34
CA ASN A 31 -0.95 -8.06 2.78
C ASN A 31 -0.54 -9.27 3.64
N ASP A 32 0.65 -9.23 4.22
CA ASP A 32 1.23 -10.41 4.89
C ASP A 32 1.02 -10.38 6.40
N LEU A 33 0.84 -9.20 7.01
CA LEU A 33 0.65 -9.07 8.46
C LEU A 33 -0.75 -8.57 8.83
N ILE A 34 -1.29 -7.55 8.15
CA ILE A 34 -2.58 -6.97 8.52
C ILE A 34 -3.77 -7.75 7.96
N MET A 35 -3.73 -8.14 6.68
CA MET A 35 -4.82 -8.86 6.03
C MET A 35 -5.13 -10.21 6.69
N PRO A 36 -4.15 -11.03 7.13
CA PRO A 36 -4.45 -12.26 7.86
C PRO A 36 -5.21 -12.02 9.18
N ILE A 37 -4.90 -10.94 9.90
CA ILE A 37 -5.60 -10.55 11.14
C ILE A 37 -7.06 -10.19 10.83
N ILE A 38 -7.30 -9.52 9.71
CA ILE A 38 -8.64 -9.10 9.28
C ILE A 38 -9.45 -10.29 8.77
N GLN A 39 -8.82 -11.19 8.01
CA GLN A 39 -9.44 -12.44 7.56
C GLN A 39 -9.79 -13.37 8.73
N PHE A 40 -9.02 -13.31 9.82
CA PHE A 40 -9.36 -14.00 11.05
C PHE A 40 -10.59 -13.39 11.76
N ALA A 41 -10.73 -12.06 11.73
CA ALA A 41 -11.88 -11.37 12.33
C ALA A 41 -13.16 -11.44 11.48
N VAL A 42 -13.01 -11.48 10.15
CA VAL A 42 -14.09 -11.60 9.16
C VAL A 42 -13.73 -12.77 8.25
N PRO A 43 -14.33 -13.96 8.43
CA PRO A 43 -14.07 -15.12 7.57
C PRO A 43 -14.32 -14.73 6.10
N GLY A 44 -13.23 -14.68 5.33
CA GLY A 44 -13.13 -14.01 4.02
C GLY A 44 -13.91 -14.64 2.86
N THR A 45 -14.96 -15.38 3.12
CA THR A 45 -15.69 -16.14 2.08
C THR A 45 -17.15 -15.75 1.94
N MET A 46 -17.75 -15.03 2.89
CA MET A 46 -19.19 -14.76 2.84
C MET A 46 -19.59 -13.60 1.93
N TRP A 47 -18.74 -12.56 1.82
CA TRP A 47 -19.09 -11.32 1.13
C TRP A 47 -18.32 -11.12 -0.18
N GLU A 48 -17.11 -11.68 -0.32
CA GLU A 48 -16.35 -11.65 -1.58
C GLU A 48 -16.98 -12.52 -2.68
N ALA A 49 -17.68 -13.59 -2.29
CA ALA A 49 -18.39 -14.49 -3.20
C ALA A 49 -19.71 -13.91 -3.74
N ILE A 50 -20.08 -12.69 -3.36
CA ILE A 50 -21.29 -12.02 -3.85
C ILE A 50 -21.02 -11.51 -5.27
N GLU A 51 -21.51 -12.28 -6.24
CA GLU A 51 -21.52 -11.94 -7.65
C GLU A 51 -22.96 -11.61 -8.10
N VAL A 52 -23.11 -10.54 -8.89
CA VAL A 52 -24.39 -10.18 -9.53
C VAL A 52 -24.16 -10.19 -11.03
N GLY A 53 -24.47 -11.31 -11.67
CA GLY A 53 -24.14 -11.52 -13.09
C GLY A 53 -22.62 -11.47 -13.32
N PRO A 54 -22.11 -10.71 -14.32
CA PRO A 54 -20.67 -10.59 -14.55
C PRO A 54 -19.94 -9.71 -13.52
N PHE A 55 -20.67 -9.08 -12.57
CA PHE A 55 -20.12 -8.11 -11.64
C PHE A 55 -19.70 -8.76 -10.30
N ARG A 56 -18.39 -8.72 -10.03
CA ARG A 56 -17.76 -9.19 -8.78
C ARG A 56 -17.77 -8.10 -7.70
N ILE A 57 -18.96 -7.75 -7.23
CA ILE A 57 -19.17 -6.67 -6.25
C ILE A 57 -18.46 -6.99 -4.93
N GLY A 58 -18.51 -8.25 -4.50
CA GLY A 58 -17.81 -8.72 -3.30
C GLY A 58 -16.31 -8.45 -3.34
N HIS A 59 -15.64 -8.84 -4.43
CA HIS A 59 -14.21 -8.60 -4.62
C HIS A 59 -13.86 -7.10 -4.64
N PHE A 60 -14.72 -6.25 -5.23
CA PHE A 60 -14.49 -4.81 -5.23
C PHE A 60 -14.50 -4.22 -3.82
N PHE A 61 -15.45 -4.62 -2.97
CA PHE A 61 -15.46 -4.19 -1.57
C PHE A 61 -14.23 -4.71 -0.81
N GLY A 62 -13.75 -5.92 -1.12
CA GLY A 62 -12.51 -6.50 -0.59
C GLY A 62 -11.30 -5.61 -0.88
N ALA A 63 -11.15 -5.23 -2.15
CA ALA A 63 -10.11 -4.31 -2.59
C ALA A 63 -10.26 -2.92 -1.95
N LEU A 64 -11.49 -2.41 -1.79
CA LEU A 64 -11.76 -1.12 -1.18
C LEU A 64 -11.34 -1.08 0.29
N ILE A 65 -11.69 -2.12 1.06
CA ILE A 65 -11.30 -2.25 2.46
C ILE A 65 -9.77 -2.34 2.56
N THR A 66 -9.15 -3.18 1.74
CA THR A 66 -7.68 -3.32 1.67
C THR A 66 -7.02 -1.97 1.41
N PHE A 67 -7.53 -1.19 0.46
CA PHE A 67 -7.03 0.15 0.15
C PHE A 67 -7.13 1.10 1.37
N LEU A 68 -8.26 1.12 2.07
CA LEU A 68 -8.44 1.94 3.27
C LEU A 68 -7.46 1.57 4.38
N ILE A 69 -7.19 0.28 4.56
CA ILE A 69 -6.20 -0.23 5.52
C ILE A 69 -4.79 0.20 5.14
N VAL A 70 -4.39 0.02 3.88
CA VAL A 70 -3.08 0.47 3.38
C VAL A 70 -2.90 1.97 3.63
N ALA A 71 -3.91 2.78 3.28
CA ALA A 71 -3.88 4.22 3.52
C ALA A 71 -3.71 4.58 5.00
N LEU A 72 -4.41 3.86 5.90
CA LEU A 72 -4.31 4.06 7.35
C LEU A 72 -2.93 3.66 7.90
N VAL A 73 -2.36 2.56 7.41
CA VAL A 73 -1.02 2.10 7.80
C VAL A 73 0.04 3.10 7.32
N ILE A 74 -0.03 3.56 6.08
CA ILE A 74 0.86 4.63 5.57
C ILE A 74 0.74 5.87 6.45
N PHE A 75 -0.48 6.28 6.78
CA PHE A 75 -0.71 7.43 7.65
C PHE A 75 -0.05 7.25 9.02
N ILE A 76 -0.15 6.07 9.64
CA ILE A 76 0.53 5.78 10.92
C ILE A 76 2.05 5.84 10.76
N ILE A 77 2.60 5.23 9.71
CA ILE A 77 4.06 5.23 9.45
C ILE A 77 4.58 6.66 9.30
N VAL A 78 3.92 7.48 8.48
CA VAL A 78 4.30 8.90 8.29
C VAL A 78 4.15 9.68 9.59
N LYS A 79 3.07 9.44 10.36
CA LYS A 79 2.85 10.07 11.66
C LYS A 79 3.92 9.69 12.68
N MET A 80 4.35 8.43 12.70
CA MET A 80 5.41 7.93 13.57
C MET A 80 6.77 8.51 13.15
N ALA A 81 7.08 8.52 11.87
CA ALA A 81 8.30 9.13 11.34
C ALA A 81 8.40 10.61 11.73
N LYS A 82 7.30 11.37 11.61
CA LYS A 82 7.21 12.75 12.09
C LYS A 82 7.43 12.87 13.60
N ARG A 83 6.87 11.94 14.38
CA ARG A 83 7.01 11.93 15.85
C ARG A 83 8.44 11.63 16.31
N TRP A 84 9.22 10.92 15.50
CA TRP A 84 10.59 10.49 15.83
C TRP A 84 11.65 11.53 15.44
N GLY A 85 11.26 12.73 14.99
CA GLY A 85 12.20 13.79 14.66
C GLY A 85 13.03 13.47 13.42
N LEU A 86 12.43 12.81 12.43
CA LEU A 86 12.95 12.76 11.05
C LEU A 86 12.44 13.96 10.23
N GLU A 87 12.08 15.04 10.92
CA GLU A 87 12.41 16.42 10.59
C GLU A 87 13.50 16.89 11.57
#